data_AF-A0A359KKP5-F1
#
_entry.id   AF-A0A359KKP5-F1
#
_cell.length_a   1.000
_cell.length_b   1.000
_cell.length_c   1.000
_cell.angle_alpha   90.00
_cell.angle_beta   90.00
_cell.angle_gamma   90.00
#
_symmetry.space_group_name_H-M   'P 1'
#
loop_
_entity.id
_entity.type
_entity.pdbx_description
1 polymer ?
#
loop_
_entity_poly.entity_id
_entity_poly.type
_entity_poly.pdbx_seq_one_letter_code
_entity_poly.pdbx_strand_id
1 'polypeptide(L)'
;MNRAERWRRNIDSMANQTIDELFACVSDATISGDRQTVVSSIEYDSRRVEPGGLFVALRGGYADGHAFLAQARKRGAVAALIERGSAPANAAGWPTLIEVNDTRAALAPLAVEFYHHPGNAMTMIGVTGTDGKTTTSHLIEALLRHNGRQTGLIGTVEVRIAGEVEAHETRQTTPESLVIQRLLGTMRD
;
A
#
# COMPACT_ATOMS: atom_id res chain seq x y z
N MET A 1 -10.38 -5.01 -20.12
CA MET A 1 -9.95 -4.30 -18.90
C MET A 1 -11.17 -4.17 -18.01
N ASN A 2 -11.17 -4.87 -16.87
CA ASN A 2 -12.30 -4.77 -15.94
C ASN A 2 -12.24 -3.42 -15.19
N ARG A 3 -13.34 -3.04 -14.52
CA ARG A 3 -13.40 -1.74 -13.84
C ARG A 3 -12.32 -1.63 -12.76
N ALA A 4 -12.10 -2.67 -11.95
CA ALA A 4 -11.08 -2.75 -10.89
C ALA A 4 -9.63 -2.48 -11.39
N GLU A 5 -9.29 -2.93 -12.60
CA GLU A 5 -8.01 -2.63 -13.27
C GLU A 5 -7.88 -1.15 -13.69
N ARG A 6 -9.00 -0.52 -14.08
CA ARG A 6 -9.04 0.91 -14.42
C ARG A 6 -8.89 1.80 -13.18
N TRP A 7 -9.42 1.38 -12.03
CA TRP A 7 -9.31 2.09 -10.75
C TRP A 7 -7.88 2.04 -10.17
N ARG A 8 -7.23 0.88 -10.18
CA ARG A 8 -5.84 0.72 -9.72
C ARG A 8 -4.89 1.68 -10.45
N ARG A 9 -5.04 1.78 -11.78
CA ARG A 9 -4.25 2.73 -12.57
C ARG A 9 -4.52 4.19 -12.25
N ASN A 10 -5.77 4.58 -11.97
CA ASN A 10 -6.09 5.99 -11.72
C ASN A 10 -5.58 6.52 -10.37
N ILE A 11 -5.53 5.68 -9.34
CA ILE A 11 -5.05 6.09 -8.00
C ILE A 11 -3.53 6.06 -7.93
N ASP A 12 -2.90 5.01 -8.47
CA ASP A 12 -1.44 4.94 -8.50
C ASP A 12 -0.86 6.00 -9.47
N SER A 13 -1.53 6.36 -10.57
CA SER A 13 -1.00 7.36 -11.52
C SER A 13 -1.10 8.83 -11.09
N MET A 14 -1.62 9.15 -9.90
CA MET A 14 -1.78 10.54 -9.45
C MET A 14 -0.73 11.01 -8.44
N ALA A 15 0.02 10.11 -7.81
CA ALA A 15 1.04 10.45 -6.82
C ALA A 15 2.46 10.11 -7.35
N ASN A 16 2.96 10.95 -8.26
CA ASN A 16 4.38 10.91 -8.60
C ASN A 16 5.16 11.64 -7.51
N GLN A 17 6.00 10.91 -6.78
CA GLN A 17 6.86 11.48 -5.74
C GLN A 17 8.30 11.02 -5.96
N THR A 18 9.26 11.87 -5.61
CA THR A 18 10.66 11.46 -5.60
C THR A 18 10.95 10.55 -4.41
N ILE A 19 12.00 9.73 -4.49
CA ILE A 19 12.47 8.92 -3.35
C ILE A 19 12.80 9.81 -2.15
N ASP A 20 13.37 11.00 -2.35
CA ASP A 20 13.74 11.89 -1.25
C ASP A 20 12.50 12.43 -0.50
N GLU A 21 11.46 12.85 -1.23
CA GLU A 21 10.19 13.27 -0.62
C GLU A 21 9.49 12.12 0.10
N LEU A 22 9.35 10.97 -0.58
CA LEU A 22 8.62 9.83 -0.06
C LEU A 22 9.29 9.24 1.20
N PHE A 23 10.62 9.20 1.25
CA PHE A 23 11.35 8.64 2.39
C PHE A 23 11.67 9.65 3.51
N ALA A 24 11.23 10.90 3.39
CA ALA A 24 11.39 11.90 4.46
C ALA A 24 10.72 11.48 5.78
N CYS A 25 9.69 10.62 5.72
CA CYS A 25 8.99 10.07 6.88
C CYS A 25 9.63 8.81 7.49
N VAL A 26 10.73 8.29 6.93
CA VAL A 26 11.41 7.06 7.38
C VAL A 26 12.83 7.39 7.84
N SER A 27 13.05 7.39 9.16
CA SER A 27 14.30 7.88 9.76
C SER A 27 15.49 6.91 9.66
N ASP A 28 15.26 5.61 9.46
CA ASP A 28 16.31 4.58 9.39
C ASP A 28 16.69 4.16 7.97
N ALA A 29 16.21 4.88 6.95
CA ALA A 29 16.44 4.58 5.55
C ALA A 29 17.86 4.95 5.09
N THR A 30 18.57 3.98 4.50
CA THR A 30 19.83 4.20 3.78
C THR A 30 19.56 4.06 2.28
N ILE A 31 19.64 5.17 1.56
CA ILE A 31 19.34 5.21 0.12
C ILE A 31 20.64 5.20 -0.68
N SER A 32 20.77 4.22 -1.57
CA SER A 32 21.84 4.10 -2.56
C SER A 32 21.26 4.29 -3.97
N GLY A 33 21.90 5.11 -4.80
CA GLY A 33 21.40 5.46 -6.13
C GLY A 33 20.76 6.85 -6.19
N ASP A 34 19.91 7.09 -7.18
CA ASP A 34 19.33 8.41 -7.43
C ASP A 34 18.11 8.69 -6.55
N ARG A 35 18.23 9.67 -5.65
CA ARG A 35 17.17 10.12 -4.73
C ARG A 35 16.07 10.90 -5.44
N GLN A 36 16.32 11.39 -6.65
CA GLN A 36 15.36 12.12 -7.48
C GLN A 36 14.55 11.19 -8.39
N THR A 37 14.80 9.88 -8.32
CA THR A 37 13.97 8.88 -9.00
C THR A 37 12.51 9.07 -8.59
N VAL A 38 11.65 9.27 -9.58
CA VAL A 38 10.20 9.41 -9.36
C VAL A 38 9.58 8.02 -9.30
N VAL A 39 8.79 7.76 -8.26
CA VAL A 39 7.98 6.55 -8.12
C VAL A 39 6.51 6.88 -8.37
N SER A 40 5.83 6.01 -9.12
CA SER A 40 4.44 6.17 -9.53
C SER A 40 3.52 5.07 -8.99
N SER A 41 4.04 4.16 -8.18
CA SER A 41 3.26 3.15 -7.45
C SER A 41 4.13 2.51 -6.37
N ILE A 42 3.50 1.92 -5.37
CA ILE A 42 4.15 1.06 -4.39
C ILE A 42 3.51 -0.32 -4.46
N GLU A 43 4.30 -1.39 -4.52
CA GLU A 43 3.80 -2.76 -4.53
C GLU A 43 4.73 -3.70 -3.74
N TYR A 44 4.15 -4.58 -2.92
CA TYR A 44 4.88 -5.63 -2.20
C TYR A 44 4.72 -7.04 -2.81
N ASP A 45 3.91 -7.15 -3.88
CA ASP A 45 3.84 -8.36 -4.71
C ASP A 45 4.54 -8.09 -6.04
N SER A 46 5.63 -8.80 -6.29
CA SER A 46 6.46 -8.64 -7.49
C SER A 46 5.66 -8.82 -8.79
N ARG A 47 4.56 -9.60 -8.75
CA ARG A 47 3.65 -9.85 -9.89
C ARG A 47 2.72 -8.67 -10.18
N ARG A 48 2.60 -7.71 -9.27
CA ARG A 48 1.71 -6.53 -9.38
C ARG A 48 2.45 -5.23 -9.74
N VAL A 49 3.75 -5.10 -9.45
CA VAL A 49 4.64 -3.99 -9.86
C VAL A 49 4.34 -3.45 -11.28
N GLU A 50 4.24 -2.14 -11.46
CA GLU A 50 4.17 -1.53 -12.79
C GLU A 50 5.48 -0.77 -13.10
N PRO A 51 5.77 -0.44 -14.37
CA PRO A 51 6.88 0.45 -14.70
C PRO A 51 6.80 1.76 -13.91
N GLY A 52 7.90 2.15 -13.26
CA GLY A 52 7.94 3.31 -12.36
C GLY A 52 7.61 2.98 -10.90
N GLY A 53 7.34 1.72 -10.57
CA GLY A 53 7.00 1.31 -9.20
C GLY A 53 8.18 1.21 -8.23
N LEU A 54 7.90 1.44 -6.96
CA LEU A 54 8.70 1.04 -5.81
C LEU A 54 8.28 -0.38 -5.39
N PHE A 55 9.21 -1.33 -5.45
CA PHE A 55 8.97 -2.67 -4.92
C PHE A 55 9.40 -2.75 -3.45
N VAL A 56 8.51 -3.25 -2.59
CA VAL A 56 8.80 -3.42 -1.16
C VAL A 56 8.95 -4.90 -0.82
N ALA A 57 10.17 -5.32 -0.49
CA ALA A 57 10.50 -6.70 -0.20
C ALA A 57 10.13 -7.08 1.23
N LEU A 58 8.88 -7.50 1.45
CA LEU A 58 8.42 -7.96 2.76
C LEU A 58 8.86 -9.40 3.07
N ARG A 59 9.32 -9.66 4.30
CA ARG A 59 9.43 -11.03 4.82
C ARG A 59 8.05 -11.53 5.27
N GLY A 60 7.49 -12.48 4.54
CA GLY A 60 6.21 -13.12 4.85
C GLY A 60 6.37 -14.47 5.55
N GLY A 61 5.25 -15.03 6.04
CA GLY A 61 5.25 -16.36 6.66
C GLY A 61 5.46 -17.53 5.69
N TYR A 62 5.22 -17.31 4.39
CA TYR A 62 5.35 -18.35 3.35
C TYR A 62 6.52 -18.12 2.39
N ALA A 63 6.93 -16.86 2.21
CA ALA A 63 7.99 -16.50 1.27
C ALA A 63 8.69 -15.22 1.71
N ASP A 64 9.97 -15.11 1.34
CA ASP A 64 10.77 -13.91 1.51
C ASP A 64 10.69 -13.05 0.24
N GLY A 65 10.15 -11.84 0.38
CA GLY A 65 10.01 -10.86 -0.71
C GLY A 65 11.33 -10.52 -1.41
N HIS A 66 12.45 -10.62 -0.70
CA HIS A 66 13.79 -10.33 -1.24
C HIS A 66 14.18 -11.27 -2.38
N ALA A 67 13.65 -12.51 -2.38
CA ALA A 67 13.88 -13.47 -3.46
C ALA A 67 13.28 -13.01 -4.81
N PHE A 68 12.34 -12.06 -4.80
CA PHE A 68 11.62 -11.60 -5.99
C PHE A 68 12.10 -10.25 -6.54
N LEU A 69 13.22 -9.71 -6.03
CA LEU A 69 13.83 -8.47 -6.50
C LEU A 69 14.06 -8.50 -8.02
N ALA A 70 14.65 -9.57 -8.55
CA ALA A 70 14.91 -9.69 -9.99
C ALA A 70 13.62 -9.65 -10.83
N GLN A 71 12.54 -10.26 -10.32
CA GLN A 71 11.24 -10.25 -10.99
C GLN A 71 10.61 -8.85 -10.98
N ALA A 72 10.65 -8.16 -9.84
CA ALA A 72 10.14 -6.79 -9.71
C ALA A 72 10.87 -5.84 -10.66
N ARG A 73 12.21 -5.91 -10.71
CA ARG A 73 13.03 -5.13 -11.64
C ARG A 73 12.66 -5.43 -13.10
N LYS A 74 12.50 -6.71 -13.46
CA LYS A 74 12.09 -7.11 -14.82
C LYS A 74 10.73 -6.54 -15.23
N ARG A 75 9.84 -6.27 -14.27
CA ARG A 75 8.52 -5.66 -14.51
C ARG A 75 8.54 -4.13 -14.51
N GLY A 76 9.70 -3.52 -14.27
CA GLY A 76 9.92 -2.08 -14.40
C GLY A 76 9.95 -1.32 -13.07
N ALA A 77 10.15 -2.01 -11.93
CA ALA A 77 10.45 -1.31 -10.69
C ALA A 77 11.71 -0.45 -10.86
N VAL A 78 11.60 0.83 -10.49
CA VAL A 78 12.70 1.80 -10.54
C VAL A 78 13.44 1.90 -9.21
N ALA A 79 12.78 1.47 -8.13
CA ALA A 79 13.34 1.42 -6.80
C ALA A 79 12.94 0.13 -6.06
N ALA A 80 13.76 -0.29 -5.11
CA ALA A 80 13.43 -1.35 -4.17
C ALA A 80 13.72 -0.96 -2.72
N LEU A 81 12.76 -1.25 -1.84
CA LEU A 81 12.92 -1.17 -0.39
C LEU A 81 13.17 -2.58 0.17
N ILE A 82 14.29 -2.74 0.87
CA ILE A 82 14.78 -4.02 1.39
C ILE A 82 15.22 -3.87 2.85
N GLU A 83 15.34 -5.00 3.54
CA GLU A 83 15.96 -5.04 4.86
C GLU A 83 17.49 -4.98 4.73
N ARG A 84 18.14 -4.31 5.69
CA ARG A 84 19.60 -4.22 5.78
C ARG A 84 20.25 -5.60 5.70
N GLY A 85 21.32 -5.69 4.92
CA GLY A 85 22.04 -6.94 4.70
C GLY A 85 21.34 -7.92 3.75
N SER A 86 20.17 -7.58 3.22
CA SER A 86 19.46 -8.40 2.22
C SER A 86 19.64 -7.89 0.78
N ALA A 87 20.65 -7.04 0.56
CA ALA A 87 20.98 -6.52 -0.76
C ALA A 87 21.33 -7.67 -1.73
N PRO A 88 20.80 -7.68 -2.96
CA PRO A 88 21.10 -8.73 -3.91
C PRO A 88 22.57 -8.62 -4.37
N ALA A 89 23.18 -9.75 -4.73
CA ALA A 89 24.57 -9.78 -5.21
C ALA A 89 24.82 -8.83 -6.42
N ASN A 90 23.77 -8.51 -7.18
CA ASN A 90 23.81 -7.55 -8.29
C ASN A 90 23.18 -6.19 -7.92
N ALA A 91 23.33 -5.71 -6.68
CA ALA A 91 22.81 -4.43 -6.20
C ALA A 91 23.11 -3.25 -7.14
N ALA A 92 24.29 -3.24 -7.78
CA ALA A 92 24.68 -2.26 -8.78
C ALA A 92 23.73 -2.14 -10.00
N GLY A 93 22.82 -3.10 -10.20
CA GLY A 93 21.83 -3.06 -11.26
C GLY A 93 20.56 -2.27 -10.91
N TRP A 94 20.30 -1.95 -9.65
CA TRP A 94 19.12 -1.18 -9.27
C TRP A 94 19.38 0.32 -9.45
N PRO A 95 18.44 1.09 -10.07
CA PRO A 95 18.57 2.55 -10.13
C PRO A 95 18.61 3.18 -8.74
N THR A 96 17.72 2.72 -7.86
CA THR A 96 17.70 3.11 -6.45
C THR A 96 17.38 1.92 -5.55
N LEU A 97 18.17 1.74 -4.50
CA LEU A 97 17.99 0.72 -3.47
C LEU A 97 17.91 1.40 -2.11
N ILE A 98 16.89 1.07 -1.32
CA ILE A 98 16.67 1.62 0.00
C ILE A 98 16.74 0.49 1.02
N GLU A 99 17.62 0.63 2.01
CA GLU A 99 17.77 -0.32 3.10
C GLU A 99 17.21 0.25 4.40
N VAL A 100 16.38 -0.53 5.08
CA VAL A 100 15.81 -0.22 6.41
C VAL A 100 16.00 -1.41 7.35
N ASN A 101 15.78 -1.22 8.65
CA ASN A 101 15.84 -2.33 9.59
C ASN A 101 14.64 -3.27 9.45
N ASP A 102 13.45 -2.73 9.17
CA ASP A 102 12.21 -3.49 9.00
C ASP A 102 11.38 -2.88 7.85
N THR A 103 11.23 -3.64 6.76
CA THR A 103 10.50 -3.21 5.57
C THR A 103 9.00 -3.06 5.81
N ARG A 104 8.41 -3.86 6.69
CA ARG A 104 6.98 -3.77 7.04
C ARG A 104 6.72 -2.52 7.90
N ALA A 105 7.60 -2.22 8.84
CA ALA A 105 7.53 -1.01 9.65
C ALA A 105 7.68 0.25 8.79
N ALA A 106 8.57 0.24 7.80
CA ALA A 106 8.75 1.35 6.86
C ALA A 106 7.57 1.49 5.87
N LEU A 107 6.94 0.39 5.43
CA LEU A 107 5.84 0.43 4.47
C LEU A 107 4.63 1.25 4.98
N ALA A 108 4.33 1.19 6.27
CA ALA A 108 3.18 1.88 6.84
C ALA A 108 3.22 3.42 6.67
N PRO A 109 4.26 4.15 7.14
CA PRO A 109 4.37 5.58 6.91
C PRO A 109 4.57 5.94 5.44
N LEU A 110 5.29 5.12 4.66
CA LEU A 110 5.45 5.34 3.21
C LEU A 110 4.11 5.32 2.48
N ALA A 111 3.23 4.36 2.80
CA ALA A 111 1.91 4.29 2.20
C ALA A 111 1.05 5.50 2.58
N VAL A 112 1.14 5.98 3.82
CA VAL A 112 0.43 7.19 4.26
C VAL A 112 0.89 8.40 3.45
N GLU A 113 2.20 8.57 3.30
CA GLU A 113 2.78 9.69 2.54
C GLU A 113 2.43 9.62 1.06
N PHE A 114 2.57 8.44 0.45
CA PHE A 114 2.30 8.21 -0.98
C PHE A 114 0.85 8.51 -1.37
N TYR A 115 -0.11 8.17 -0.52
CA TYR A 115 -1.53 8.47 -0.77
C TYR A 115 -1.98 9.82 -0.17
N HIS A 116 -1.04 10.66 0.28
CA HIS A 116 -1.30 12.00 0.84
C HIS A 116 -2.26 11.99 2.03
N HIS A 117 -1.95 11.17 3.04
CA HIS A 117 -2.65 11.14 4.34
C HIS A 117 -4.19 11.03 4.23
N PRO A 118 -4.73 10.05 3.47
CA PRO A 118 -6.15 10.04 3.12
C PRO A 118 -7.08 9.94 4.34
N GLY A 119 -6.62 9.29 5.41
CA GLY A 119 -7.36 9.20 6.68
C GLY A 119 -7.66 10.55 7.33
N ASN A 120 -6.90 11.62 7.02
CA ASN A 120 -7.15 12.95 7.57
C ASN A 120 -8.41 13.62 6.99
N ALA A 121 -8.91 13.12 5.85
CA ALA A 121 -10.11 13.64 5.20
C ALA A 121 -11.42 13.00 5.70
N MET A 122 -11.35 12.04 6.64
CA MET A 122 -12.51 11.27 7.08
C MET A 122 -12.45 10.92 8.57
N THR A 123 -13.62 10.65 9.16
CA THR A 123 -13.69 10.12 10.53
C THR A 123 -13.44 8.61 10.49
N MET A 124 -12.38 8.16 11.17
CA MET A 124 -11.99 6.75 11.23
C MET A 124 -12.61 6.06 12.46
N ILE A 125 -13.31 4.96 12.24
CA ILE A 125 -13.90 4.12 13.30
C ILE A 125 -13.25 2.73 13.26
N GLY A 126 -12.42 2.41 14.25
CA GLY A 126 -11.80 1.10 14.40
C GLY A 126 -12.63 0.18 15.30
N VAL A 127 -12.99 -1.00 14.81
CA VAL A 127 -13.69 -2.02 15.59
C VAL A 127 -12.76 -3.22 15.83
N THR A 128 -12.44 -3.49 17.10
CA THR A 128 -11.58 -4.61 17.52
C THR A 128 -12.30 -5.51 18.53
N GLY A 129 -11.79 -6.72 18.75
CA GLY A 129 -12.36 -7.74 19.64
C GLY A 129 -12.27 -9.14 19.06
N THR A 130 -12.44 -10.18 19.88
CA THR A 130 -12.41 -11.58 19.43
C THR A 130 -13.57 -11.87 18.48
N ASP A 131 -14.78 -11.44 18.87
CA ASP A 131 -16.02 -11.66 18.13
C ASP A 131 -16.78 -10.36 17.88
N GLY A 132 -17.75 -10.39 16.97
CA GLY A 132 -18.67 -9.28 16.73
C GLY A 132 -18.11 -8.10 15.91
N LYS A 133 -16.81 -8.07 15.60
CA LYS A 133 -16.18 -7.00 14.78
C LYS A 133 -16.95 -6.70 13.51
N THR A 134 -17.21 -7.74 12.71
CA THR A 134 -17.94 -7.63 11.44
C THR A 134 -19.35 -7.10 11.69
N THR A 135 -20.14 -7.77 12.54
CA THR A 135 -21.52 -7.33 12.85
C THR A 135 -21.58 -5.89 13.30
N THR A 136 -20.73 -5.49 14.25
CA THR A 136 -20.68 -4.12 14.77
C THR A 136 -20.30 -3.11 13.69
N SER A 137 -19.28 -3.39 12.87
CA SER A 137 -18.86 -2.49 11.78
C SER A 137 -19.97 -2.28 10.73
N HIS A 138 -20.72 -3.35 10.39
CA HIS A 138 -21.86 -3.26 9.47
C HIS A 138 -23.04 -2.48 10.08
N LEU A 139 -23.33 -2.65 11.38
CA LEU A 139 -24.39 -1.90 12.06
C LEU A 139 -24.05 -0.41 12.11
N ILE A 140 -22.80 -0.05 12.42
CA ILE A 140 -22.33 1.34 12.41
C ILE A 140 -22.49 1.95 11.02
N GLU A 141 -22.02 1.26 9.97
CA GLU A 141 -22.13 1.73 8.59
C GLU A 141 -23.60 1.94 8.18
N ALA A 142 -24.46 0.97 8.46
CA ALA A 142 -25.88 1.03 8.11
C ALA A 142 -26.58 2.22 8.79
N LEU A 143 -26.30 2.47 10.07
CA LEU A 143 -26.84 3.62 10.80
C LEU A 143 -26.36 4.94 10.23
N LEU A 144 -25.06 5.08 9.96
CA LEU A 144 -24.50 6.31 9.37
C LEU A 144 -25.09 6.58 7.99
N ARG A 145 -25.20 5.56 7.14
CA ARG A 145 -25.79 5.66 5.80
C ARG A 145 -27.28 6.01 5.87
N HIS A 146 -28.03 5.40 6.78
CA HIS A 146 -29.44 5.75 7.02
C HIS A 146 -29.62 7.23 7.40
N ASN A 147 -28.63 7.81 8.08
CA ASN A 147 -28.59 9.23 8.44
C ASN A 147 -27.95 10.12 7.34
N GLY A 148 -27.88 9.65 6.10
CA GLY A 148 -27.42 10.44 4.95
C GLY A 148 -25.91 10.71 4.90
N ARG A 149 -25.09 9.95 5.65
CA ARG A 149 -23.63 10.04 5.55
C ARG A 149 -23.12 9.15 4.42
N GLN A 150 -22.15 9.66 3.65
CA GLN A 150 -21.33 8.82 2.78
C GLN A 150 -20.32 8.04 3.63
N THR A 151 -20.26 6.73 3.43
CA THR A 151 -19.48 5.80 4.26
C THR A 151 -18.58 4.92 3.41
N GLY A 152 -17.49 4.48 4.04
CA GLY A 152 -16.65 3.38 3.59
C GLY A 152 -16.62 2.28 4.66
N LEU A 153 -16.54 1.03 4.24
CA LEU A 153 -16.37 -0.13 5.11
C LEU A 153 -15.22 -0.98 4.58
N ILE A 154 -14.28 -1.33 5.47
CA ILE A 154 -13.20 -2.29 5.21
C ILE A 154 -13.41 -3.43 6.20
N GLY A 155 -13.63 -4.65 5.71
CA GLY A 155 -13.94 -5.78 6.57
C GLY A 155 -13.46 -7.12 6.01
N THR A 156 -13.74 -8.21 6.72
CA THR A 156 -13.33 -9.55 6.28
C THR A 156 -14.04 -10.02 5.01
N VAL A 157 -15.29 -9.59 4.81
CA VAL A 157 -16.19 -10.11 3.75
C VAL A 157 -16.16 -9.23 2.50
N GLU A 158 -16.29 -7.92 2.67
CA GLU A 158 -16.41 -6.96 1.57
C GLU A 158 -15.80 -5.60 1.91
N VAL A 159 -15.28 -4.93 0.87
CA VAL A 159 -15.04 -3.48 0.92
C VAL A 159 -16.34 -2.88 0.44
N ARG A 160 -16.81 -1.83 1.11
CA ARG A 160 -17.87 -0.98 0.57
C ARG A 160 -17.37 0.45 0.43
N ILE A 161 -17.59 1.08 -0.71
CA ILE A 161 -17.26 2.48 -0.95
C ILE A 161 -18.51 3.16 -1.51
N ALA A 162 -19.02 4.17 -0.80
CA ALA A 162 -20.21 4.93 -1.21
C ALA A 162 -21.44 4.06 -1.57
N GLY A 163 -21.60 2.93 -0.86
CA GLY A 163 -22.71 1.98 -1.08
C GLY A 163 -22.42 0.84 -2.06
N GLU A 164 -21.34 0.91 -2.83
CA GLU A 164 -20.95 -0.11 -3.80
C GLU A 164 -20.02 -1.16 -3.17
N VAL A 165 -20.29 -2.44 -3.44
CA VAL A 165 -19.49 -3.57 -2.94
C VAL A 165 -18.33 -3.83 -3.89
N GLU A 166 -17.11 -3.77 -3.35
CA GLU A 166 -15.87 -4.02 -4.06
C GLU A 166 -15.26 -5.36 -3.62
N ALA A 167 -14.64 -6.06 -4.57
CA ALA A 167 -14.04 -7.36 -4.30
C ALA A 167 -12.81 -7.21 -3.38
N HIS A 168 -12.87 -7.81 -2.18
CA HIS A 168 -11.70 -7.94 -1.30
C HIS A 168 -10.76 -9.03 -1.83
N GLU A 169 -9.75 -8.63 -2.61
CA GLU A 169 -8.73 -9.57 -3.13
C GLU A 169 -7.93 -10.24 -2.01
N THR A 170 -7.72 -9.58 -0.86
CA THR A 170 -6.83 -10.08 0.20
C THR A 170 -7.51 -11.08 1.13
N ARG A 171 -8.86 -11.08 1.23
CA ARG A 171 -9.65 -11.88 2.21
C ARG A 171 -9.16 -11.78 3.67
N GLN A 172 -8.38 -10.75 4.00
CA GLN A 172 -7.87 -10.49 5.34
C GLN A 172 -8.82 -9.52 6.05
N THR A 173 -9.08 -9.77 7.34
CA THR A 173 -9.88 -8.85 8.19
C THR A 173 -9.27 -7.46 8.27
N THR A 174 -7.93 -7.39 8.24
CA THR A 174 -7.16 -6.15 8.16
C THR A 174 -6.07 -6.38 7.11
N PRO A 175 -6.20 -5.79 5.91
CA PRO A 175 -5.16 -5.87 4.89
C PRO A 175 -3.86 -5.20 5.32
N GLU A 176 -2.78 -5.46 4.58
CA GLU A 176 -1.51 -4.74 4.77
C GLU A 176 -1.69 -3.22 4.64
N SER A 177 -0.82 -2.45 5.30
CA SER A 177 -0.91 -0.99 5.43
C SER A 177 -1.08 -0.28 4.09
N LEU A 178 -0.36 -0.73 3.05
CA LEU A 178 -0.46 -0.21 1.70
C LEU A 178 -1.88 -0.32 1.12
N VAL A 179 -2.53 -1.47 1.33
CA VAL A 179 -3.89 -1.71 0.81
C VAL A 179 -4.89 -0.83 1.55
N ILE A 180 -4.73 -0.67 2.88
CA ILE A 180 -5.59 0.23 3.66
C ILE A 180 -5.46 1.65 3.13
N GLN A 181 -4.25 2.20 3.01
CA GLN A 181 -4.07 3.58 2.57
C GLN A 181 -4.56 3.80 1.13
N ARG A 182 -4.37 2.82 0.24
CA ARG A 182 -4.95 2.85 -1.12
C ARG A 182 -6.48 2.93 -1.08
N LEU A 183 -7.13 2.08 -0.28
CA LEU A 183 -8.60 2.08 -0.13
C LEU A 183 -9.12 3.39 0.47
N LEU A 184 -8.42 3.94 1.46
CA LEU A 184 -8.77 5.24 2.04
C LEU A 184 -8.60 6.36 1.02
N GLY A 185 -7.57 6.32 0.18
CA GLY A 185 -7.41 7.22 -0.96
C GLY A 185 -8.62 7.17 -1.89
N THR A 186 -9.05 5.97 -2.28
CA THR A 186 -10.28 5.78 -3.08
C THR A 186 -11.53 6.32 -2.39
N MET A 187 -11.64 6.23 -1.07
CA MET A 187 -12.80 6.72 -0.33
C MET A 187 -12.84 8.25 -0.22
N ARG A 188 -11.66 8.89 -0.27
CA ARG A 188 -11.51 10.35 -0.24
C ARG A 188 -11.89 10.97 -1.59
N ASP A 189 -11.45 10.35 -2.68
CA ASP A 189 -11.50 10.88 -4.05
C ASP A 189 -12.80 10.51 -4.79
#